data_AF-A0A7R6V6U2-F1
#
_entry.id   AF-A0A7R6V6U2-F1
#
_cell.length_a   1.000
_cell.length_b   1.000
_cell.length_c   1.000
_cell.angle_alpha   90.00
_cell.angle_beta   90.00
_cell.angle_gamma   90.00
#
_symmetry.space_group_name_H-M   'P 1'
#
loop_
_entity.id
_entity.type
_entity.pdbx_description
1 polymer ?
#
loop_
_entity_poly.entity_id
_entity_poly.type
_entity_poly.pdbx_seq_one_letter_code
_entity_poly.pdbx_strand_id
1 'polypeptide(L)'
;MQKNNITAIKAAWNFFKGNYALNFGVLAILIVISLLGAIPIVGMLFVLAYSILSLSVQIYFGKALLQVKSEEEMAQVAQDSKIGDLLIQHLHVAAGAFLALFLLSLLFMALMMMVMGMNMHMDMQTMQNGIAVEQEMAAGFMANGILGLVILVIGAFLFYFFPSVMGEVIRSETFNDGFKKVFLLFNPGYWKRCFNKEYFILILIWSLILLGVFMLLIPMSMSIILLPLVLVIAYLLSLYNAGVYVFASEYAKE
;
A
#
# COMPACT_ATOMS: atom_id res chain seq x y z
N MET A 1 1.42 9.74 22.40
CA MET A 1 0.49 8.69 21.91
C MET A 1 1.20 7.32 21.87
N GLN A 2 0.51 6.23 22.22
CA GLN A 2 1.08 4.86 22.07
C GLN A 2 1.16 4.47 20.60
N LYS A 3 2.24 3.81 20.18
CA LYS A 3 2.52 3.50 18.77
C LYS A 3 2.19 2.05 18.44
N ASN A 4 0.91 1.69 18.51
CA ASN A 4 0.45 0.32 18.28
C ASN A 4 -0.73 0.26 17.30
N ASN A 5 -1.09 -0.96 16.88
CA ASN A 5 -2.16 -1.18 15.91
C ASN A 5 -3.53 -0.69 16.40
N ILE A 6 -3.83 -0.78 17.69
CA ILE A 6 -5.10 -0.30 18.26
C ILE A 6 -5.21 1.20 18.07
N THR A 7 -4.16 1.94 18.40
CA THR A 7 -4.13 3.40 18.23
C THR A 7 -4.21 3.79 16.76
N ALA A 8 -3.54 3.07 15.85
CA ALA A 8 -3.64 3.33 14.41
C ALA A 8 -5.08 3.13 13.89
N ILE A 9 -5.75 2.05 14.33
CA ILE A 9 -7.16 1.77 13.97
C ILE A 9 -8.07 2.89 14.50
N LYS A 10 -7.91 3.28 15.77
CA LYS A 10 -8.72 4.34 16.35
C LYS A 10 -8.49 5.68 15.67
N ALA A 11 -7.25 6.03 15.33
CA ALA A 11 -6.93 7.26 14.61
C ALA A 11 -7.60 7.27 13.22
N ALA A 12 -7.52 6.17 12.48
CA ALA A 12 -8.18 6.02 11.18
C ALA A 12 -9.70 6.17 11.31
N TRP A 13 -10.31 5.50 12.30
CA TRP A 13 -11.75 5.59 12.56
C TRP A 13 -12.19 6.99 13.00
N ASN A 14 -11.42 7.65 13.88
CA ASN A 14 -11.71 8.99 14.37
C ASN A 14 -11.61 10.03 13.25
N PHE A 15 -10.64 9.91 12.36
CA PHE A 15 -10.57 10.74 11.16
C PHE A 15 -11.75 10.51 10.23
N PHE A 16 -12.11 9.24 9.98
CA PHE A 16 -13.24 8.91 9.11
C PHE A 16 -14.57 9.49 9.62
N LYS A 17 -14.87 9.27 10.91
CA LYS A 17 -16.10 9.76 11.54
C LYS A 17 -16.10 11.26 11.83
N GLY A 18 -14.92 11.87 11.94
CA GLY A 18 -14.76 13.31 12.16
C GLY A 18 -15.43 14.13 11.05
N ASN A 19 -15.35 13.64 9.81
CA ASN A 19 -16.03 14.24 8.67
C ASN A 19 -16.42 13.17 7.62
N TYR A 20 -17.61 12.58 7.76
CA TYR A 20 -18.10 11.58 6.80
C TYR A 20 -18.21 12.14 5.38
N ALA A 21 -18.69 13.38 5.22
CA ALA A 21 -18.87 14.00 3.90
C ALA A 21 -17.54 14.14 3.15
N LEU A 22 -16.48 14.59 3.83
CA LEU A 22 -15.13 14.64 3.29
C LEU A 22 -14.65 13.27 2.83
N ASN A 23 -14.71 12.28 3.72
CA ASN A 23 -14.18 10.93 3.45
C ASN A 23 -14.96 10.21 2.36
N PHE A 24 -16.29 10.29 2.35
CA PHE A 24 -17.11 9.76 1.26
C PHE A 24 -16.90 10.52 -0.05
N GLY A 25 -16.65 11.84 0.00
CA GLY A 25 -16.29 12.63 -1.18
C GLY A 25 -14.97 12.17 -1.81
N VAL A 26 -13.92 11.99 -1.00
CA VAL A 26 -12.64 11.42 -1.45
C VAL A 26 -12.82 10.02 -2.01
N LEU A 27 -13.56 9.17 -1.30
CA LEU A 27 -13.85 7.80 -1.72
C LEU A 27 -14.61 7.77 -3.06
N ALA A 28 -15.60 8.64 -3.26
CA ALA A 28 -16.32 8.76 -4.52
C ALA A 28 -15.38 9.17 -5.67
N ILE A 29 -14.49 10.13 -5.45
CA ILE A 29 -13.48 10.53 -6.45
C ILE A 29 -12.58 9.34 -6.80
N LEU A 30 -12.05 8.64 -5.80
CA LEU A 30 -11.19 7.48 -5.99
C LEU A 30 -11.91 6.35 -6.74
N ILE A 31 -13.20 6.10 -6.47
CA ILE A 31 -14.01 5.13 -7.21
C ILE A 31 -14.16 5.55 -8.66
N VAL A 32 -14.55 6.80 -8.94
CA VAL A 32 -14.72 7.27 -10.31
C VAL A 32 -13.43 7.12 -11.10
N ILE A 33 -12.29 7.49 -10.52
CA ILE A 33 -10.99 7.31 -11.16
C ILE A 33 -10.68 5.83 -11.40
N SER A 34 -10.96 4.96 -10.42
CA SER A 34 -10.79 3.51 -10.57
C SER A 34 -11.65 2.94 -11.71
N LEU A 35 -12.91 3.37 -11.82
CA LEU A 35 -13.82 2.96 -12.91
C LEU A 35 -13.32 3.45 -14.28
N LEU A 36 -12.81 4.68 -14.35
CA LEU A 36 -12.16 5.20 -15.58
C LEU A 36 -10.90 4.40 -15.94
N GLY A 37 -10.26 3.77 -14.95
CA GLY A 37 -9.16 2.83 -15.14
C GLY A 37 -9.51 1.58 -15.95
N ALA A 38 -10.79 1.20 -16.01
CA ALA A 38 -11.25 0.05 -16.81
C ALA A 38 -11.36 0.36 -18.31
N ILE A 39 -11.21 1.63 -18.72
CA ILE A 39 -11.29 2.02 -20.13
C ILE A 39 -10.02 1.55 -20.88
N PRO A 40 -10.11 0.81 -21.98
CA PRO A 40 -8.95 0.40 -22.76
C PRO A 40 -8.09 1.59 -23.21
N ILE A 41 -6.77 1.40 -23.29
CA ILE A 41 -5.76 2.38 -23.74
C ILE A 41 -5.57 3.57 -22.77
N VAL A 42 -6.64 4.29 -22.41
CA VAL A 42 -6.56 5.49 -21.55
C VAL A 42 -6.63 5.14 -20.06
N GLY A 43 -7.20 3.99 -19.71
CA GLY A 43 -7.38 3.53 -18.32
C GLY A 43 -6.08 3.43 -17.53
N MET A 44 -4.95 3.17 -18.20
CA MET A 44 -3.64 3.14 -17.53
C MET A 44 -3.34 4.48 -16.84
N LEU A 45 -3.64 5.62 -17.47
CA LEU A 45 -3.43 6.94 -16.87
C LEU A 45 -4.27 7.13 -15.60
N PHE A 46 -5.51 6.62 -15.60
CA PHE A 46 -6.39 6.70 -14.43
C PHE A 46 -5.96 5.74 -13.31
N VAL A 47 -5.41 4.57 -13.64
CA VAL A 47 -4.80 3.68 -12.64
C VAL A 47 -3.62 4.37 -11.96
N LEU A 48 -2.74 5.02 -12.73
CA LEU A 48 -1.62 5.79 -12.17
C LEU A 48 -2.14 6.95 -11.29
N ALA A 49 -3.13 7.70 -11.78
CA ALA A 49 -3.74 8.79 -11.02
C ALA A 49 -4.38 8.30 -9.71
N TYR A 50 -5.09 7.17 -9.73
CA TYR A 50 -5.65 6.53 -8.54
C TYR A 50 -4.57 6.19 -7.52
N SER A 51 -3.49 5.54 -7.95
CA SER A 51 -2.40 5.16 -7.05
C SER A 51 -1.73 6.36 -6.40
N ILE A 52 -1.49 7.43 -7.17
CA ILE A 52 -0.90 8.68 -6.65
C ILE A 52 -1.85 9.37 -5.67
N LEU A 53 -3.14 9.50 -6.01
CA LEU A 53 -4.12 10.16 -5.14
C LEU A 53 -4.37 9.37 -3.85
N SER A 54 -4.48 8.04 -3.95
CA SER A 54 -4.60 7.16 -2.78
C SER A 54 -3.38 7.30 -1.85
N LEU A 55 -2.18 7.39 -2.41
CA LEU A 55 -0.97 7.62 -1.63
C LEU A 55 -0.93 9.06 -1.04
N SER A 56 -1.44 10.06 -1.74
CA SER A 56 -1.58 11.42 -1.20
C SER A 56 -2.46 11.45 0.05
N VAL A 57 -3.59 10.73 0.04
CA VAL A 57 -4.47 10.61 1.21
C VAL A 57 -3.71 10.00 2.39
N GLN A 58 -2.94 8.94 2.16
CA GLN A 58 -2.13 8.29 3.18
C GLN A 58 -1.05 9.24 3.74
N ILE A 59 -0.39 10.02 2.89
CA ILE A 59 0.62 11.00 3.31
C ILE A 59 -0.02 12.11 4.13
N TYR A 60 -1.15 12.66 3.69
CA TYR A 60 -1.89 13.67 4.44
C TYR A 60 -2.28 13.17 5.83
N PHE A 61 -2.96 12.03 5.89
CA PHE A 61 -3.37 11.42 7.15
C PHE A 61 -2.17 11.13 8.06
N GLY A 62 -1.11 10.55 7.51
CA GLY A 62 0.08 10.21 8.29
C GLY A 62 0.84 11.43 8.81
N LYS A 63 0.92 12.52 8.03
CA LYS A 63 1.49 13.79 8.49
C LYS A 63 0.66 14.43 9.58
N ALA A 64 -0.67 14.42 9.47
CA ALA A 64 -1.54 14.91 10.53
C ALA A 64 -1.37 14.08 11.81
N LEU A 65 -1.25 12.75 11.69
CA LEU A 65 -1.06 11.86 12.83
C LEU A 65 0.23 12.15 13.62
N LEU A 66 1.26 12.67 12.95
CA LEU A 66 2.52 13.10 13.59
C LEU A 66 2.39 14.39 14.41
N GLN A 67 1.34 15.19 14.15
CA GLN A 67 1.15 16.51 14.76
C GLN A 67 0.17 16.48 15.94
N VAL A 68 -0.70 15.47 16.01
CA VAL A 68 -1.68 15.32 17.08
C VAL A 68 -1.09 14.67 18.33
N LYS A 69 -1.68 14.98 19.49
CA LYS A 69 -1.25 14.41 20.78
C LYS A 69 -1.95 13.10 21.12
N SER A 70 -3.16 12.89 20.59
CA SER A 70 -3.97 11.67 20.77
C SER A 70 -4.75 11.28 19.51
N GLU A 71 -5.22 10.04 19.45
CA GLU A 71 -6.00 9.54 18.32
C GLU A 71 -7.36 10.23 18.17
N GLU A 72 -7.90 10.82 19.23
CA GLU A 72 -9.19 11.52 19.22
C GLU A 72 -9.11 12.86 18.46
N GLU A 73 -7.98 13.55 18.54
CA GLU A 73 -7.75 14.82 17.85
C GLU A 73 -7.82 14.68 16.31
N MET A 74 -7.65 13.46 15.78
CA MET A 74 -7.81 13.18 14.35
C MET A 74 -9.24 13.46 13.83
N ALA A 75 -10.25 13.42 14.71
CA ALA A 75 -11.59 13.83 14.33
C ALA A 75 -11.66 15.33 14.01
N GLN A 76 -10.97 16.16 14.78
CA GLN A 76 -10.89 17.61 14.55
C GLN A 76 -10.12 17.90 13.27
N VAL A 77 -8.99 17.21 13.04
CA VAL A 77 -8.24 17.32 11.78
C VAL A 77 -9.17 17.11 10.58
N ALA A 78 -9.99 16.04 10.58
CA ALA A 78 -10.91 15.76 9.49
C ALA A 78 -12.02 16.83 9.33
N GLN A 79 -12.48 17.43 10.43
CA GLN A 79 -13.48 18.50 10.38
C GLN A 79 -12.94 19.76 9.71
N ASP A 80 -11.67 20.09 9.99
CA ASP A 80 -11.01 21.28 9.46
C ASP A 80 -10.44 21.07 8.05
N SER A 81 -10.34 19.81 7.62
CA SER A 81 -9.80 19.41 6.31
C SER A 81 -10.79 19.64 5.16
N LYS A 82 -10.24 19.97 3.99
CA LYS A 82 -10.97 19.99 2.71
C LYS A 82 -10.50 18.84 1.81
N ILE A 83 -11.33 18.46 0.83
CA ILE A 83 -10.99 17.40 -0.14
C ILE A 83 -9.64 17.68 -0.83
N GLY A 84 -9.38 18.95 -1.17
CA GLY A 84 -8.12 19.37 -1.79
C GLY A 84 -6.90 19.14 -0.91
N ASP A 85 -7.04 19.21 0.41
CA ASP A 85 -5.92 19.01 1.33
C ASP A 85 -5.46 17.53 1.29
N LEU A 86 -6.42 16.60 1.29
CA LEU A 86 -6.16 15.16 1.22
C LEU A 86 -5.58 14.74 -0.14
N LEU A 87 -6.13 15.28 -1.23
CA LEU A 87 -5.80 14.84 -2.59
C LEU A 87 -4.62 15.57 -3.22
N ILE A 88 -4.40 16.85 -2.89
CA ILE A 88 -3.50 17.74 -3.66
C ILE A 88 -2.31 18.22 -2.83
N GLN A 89 -2.47 18.50 -1.53
CA GLN A 89 -1.43 19.15 -0.72
C GLN A 89 -0.08 18.41 -0.72
N HIS A 90 -0.12 17.07 -0.81
CA HIS A 90 1.06 16.21 -0.82
C HIS A 90 1.19 15.38 -2.10
N LEU A 91 0.50 15.80 -3.17
CA LEU A 91 0.49 15.10 -4.45
C LEU A 91 1.91 14.94 -5.04
N HIS A 92 2.77 15.95 -4.88
CA HIS A 92 4.15 15.90 -5.37
C HIS A 92 5.00 14.86 -4.63
N VAL A 93 4.81 14.69 -3.31
CA VAL A 93 5.50 13.64 -2.54
C VAL A 93 4.96 12.27 -2.95
N ALA A 94 3.63 12.15 -3.07
CA ALA A 94 2.97 10.92 -3.51
C ALA A 94 3.43 10.50 -4.91
N ALA A 95 3.54 11.42 -5.86
CA ALA A 95 4.03 11.15 -7.20
C ALA A 95 5.48 10.66 -7.22
N GLY A 96 6.35 11.26 -6.41
CA GLY A 96 7.75 10.85 -6.28
C GLY A 96 7.88 9.44 -5.71
N ALA A 97 7.19 9.15 -4.61
CA ALA A 97 7.17 7.83 -4.01
C ALA A 97 6.54 6.77 -4.93
N PHE A 98 5.42 7.10 -5.59
CA PHE A 98 4.78 6.24 -6.56
C PHE A 98 5.71 5.89 -7.71
N LEU A 99 6.44 6.86 -8.28
CA LEU A 99 7.38 6.60 -9.37
C LEU A 99 8.47 5.61 -8.93
N ALA A 100 9.02 5.75 -7.73
CA ALA A 100 10.01 4.80 -7.20
C ALA A 100 9.40 3.40 -7.01
N LEU A 101 8.21 3.31 -6.41
CA LEU A 101 7.50 2.04 -6.25
C LEU A 101 7.16 1.37 -7.59
N PHE A 102 6.78 2.16 -8.60
CA PHE A 102 6.52 1.69 -9.95
C PHE A 102 7.79 1.15 -10.62
N LEU A 103 8.92 1.83 -10.49
CA LEU A 103 10.21 1.32 -10.99
C LEU A 103 10.63 0.03 -10.29
N LEU A 104 10.40 -0.07 -8.97
CA LEU A 104 10.65 -1.31 -8.23
C LEU A 104 9.73 -2.44 -8.67
N SER A 105 8.44 -2.17 -8.88
CA SER A 105 7.51 -3.21 -9.33
C SER A 105 7.87 -3.71 -10.74
N LEU A 106 8.31 -2.83 -11.65
CA LEU A 106 8.84 -3.22 -12.95
C LEU A 106 10.11 -4.08 -12.83
N LEU A 107 11.03 -3.74 -11.91
CA LEU A 107 12.21 -4.56 -11.64
C LEU A 107 11.84 -5.95 -11.13
N PHE A 108 10.94 -6.04 -10.15
CA PHE A 108 10.46 -7.33 -9.63
C PHE A 108 9.73 -8.14 -10.70
N MET A 109 8.90 -7.49 -11.52
CA MET A 109 8.22 -8.16 -12.64
C MET A 109 9.23 -8.71 -13.65
N ALA A 110 10.27 -7.96 -14.00
CA ALA A 110 11.34 -8.43 -14.88
C ALA A 110 12.11 -9.62 -14.27
N LEU A 111 12.44 -9.57 -12.97
CA LEU A 111 13.08 -10.68 -12.26
C LEU A 111 12.19 -11.94 -12.26
N MET A 112 10.89 -11.77 -12.01
CA MET A 112 9.92 -12.86 -12.07
C MET A 112 9.80 -13.47 -13.46
N MET A 113 9.71 -12.62 -14.50
CA MET A 113 9.67 -13.08 -15.89
C MET A 113 10.94 -13.81 -16.30
N MET A 114 12.12 -13.42 -15.81
CA MET A 114 13.36 -14.18 -16.06
C MET A 114 13.31 -15.56 -15.41
N VAL A 115 12.82 -15.69 -14.18
CA VAL A 115 12.70 -16.99 -13.51
C VAL A 115 11.65 -17.90 -14.15
N MET A 116 10.53 -17.34 -14.62
CA MET A 116 9.48 -18.12 -15.30
C MET A 116 9.86 -18.44 -16.76
N GLY A 117 10.41 -17.47 -17.49
CA GLY A 117 10.75 -17.57 -18.91
C GLY A 117 11.92 -18.48 -19.23
N MET A 118 12.70 -18.90 -18.23
CA MET A 118 13.76 -19.90 -18.43
C MET A 118 13.25 -21.31 -18.78
N ASN A 119 11.97 -21.64 -18.46
CA ASN A 119 11.41 -22.97 -18.70
C ASN A 119 10.01 -22.97 -19.36
N MET A 120 9.33 -21.83 -19.45
CA MET A 120 8.00 -21.78 -20.06
C MET A 120 8.07 -21.63 -21.59
N HIS A 121 7.67 -22.67 -22.30
CA HIS A 121 7.35 -22.60 -23.73
C HIS A 121 5.85 -22.26 -23.87
N MET A 122 5.45 -21.04 -23.48
CA MET A 122 4.05 -20.64 -23.63
C MET A 122 3.73 -20.44 -25.11
N ASP A 123 3.00 -21.38 -25.71
CA ASP A 123 2.38 -21.14 -27.00
C ASP A 123 1.17 -20.18 -26.85
N MET A 124 0.77 -19.57 -27.97
CA MET A 124 -0.31 -18.58 -27.98
C MET A 124 -1.69 -19.18 -27.63
N GLN A 125 -1.84 -20.50 -27.79
CA GLN A 125 -3.05 -21.28 -27.52
C GLN A 125 -3.21 -21.51 -26.01
N THR A 126 -2.12 -21.76 -25.29
CA THR A 126 -2.10 -21.86 -23.83
C THR A 126 -2.43 -20.53 -23.17
N MET A 127 -1.93 -19.41 -23.70
CA MET A 127 -2.24 -18.06 -23.17
C MET A 127 -3.73 -17.68 -23.26
N GLN A 128 -4.50 -18.29 -24.15
CA GLN A 128 -5.95 -18.03 -24.28
C GLN A 128 -6.80 -18.88 -23.33
N ASN A 129 -6.24 -19.94 -22.74
CA ASN A 129 -6.92 -20.79 -21.78
C ASN A 129 -6.40 -20.51 -20.36
N GLY A 130 -7.09 -19.65 -19.61
CA GLY A 130 -6.65 -19.18 -18.29
C GLY A 130 -6.31 -20.27 -17.28
N ILE A 131 -6.97 -21.44 -17.36
CA ILE A 131 -6.66 -22.60 -16.49
C ILE A 131 -5.32 -23.24 -16.86
N ALA A 132 -5.02 -23.33 -18.17
CA ALA A 132 -3.76 -23.87 -18.65
C ALA A 132 -2.58 -22.92 -18.35
N VAL A 133 -2.82 -21.59 -18.40
CA VAL A 133 -1.84 -20.57 -17.95
C VAL A 133 -1.53 -20.73 -16.46
N GLU A 134 -2.54 -20.87 -15.61
CA GLU A 134 -2.31 -21.06 -14.16
C GLU A 134 -1.53 -22.35 -13.86
N GLN A 135 -1.84 -23.43 -14.56
CA GLN A 135 -1.12 -24.70 -14.41
C GLN A 135 0.32 -24.63 -14.93
N GLU A 136 0.59 -23.98 -16.05
CA GLU A 136 1.96 -23.77 -16.55
C GLU A 136 2.76 -22.83 -15.66
N MET A 137 2.14 -21.77 -15.13
CA MET A 137 2.80 -20.88 -14.17
C MET A 137 3.15 -21.62 -12.87
N ALA A 138 2.24 -22.46 -12.36
CA ALA A 138 2.49 -23.29 -11.19
C ALA A 138 3.59 -24.34 -11.47
N ALA A 139 3.55 -24.98 -12.64
CA ALA A 139 4.57 -25.94 -13.06
C ALA A 139 5.94 -25.28 -13.26
N GLY A 140 5.99 -24.07 -13.84
CA GLY A 140 7.21 -23.27 -13.99
C GLY A 140 7.79 -22.84 -12.64
N PHE A 141 6.94 -22.45 -11.69
CA PHE A 141 7.35 -22.18 -10.31
C PHE A 141 7.91 -23.42 -9.62
N MET A 142 7.27 -24.58 -9.79
CA MET A 142 7.71 -25.85 -9.21
C MET A 142 9.02 -26.35 -9.86
N ALA A 143 9.17 -26.21 -11.18
CA ALA A 143 10.37 -26.60 -11.93
C ALA A 143 11.59 -25.74 -11.54
N ASN A 144 11.39 -24.46 -11.25
CA ASN A 144 12.40 -23.55 -10.71
C ASN A 144 12.25 -23.35 -9.19
N GLY A 145 11.75 -24.36 -8.46
CA GLY A 145 11.29 -24.25 -7.07
C GLY A 145 12.24 -23.54 -6.11
N ILE A 146 13.56 -23.72 -6.28
CA ILE A 146 14.57 -23.03 -5.47
C ILE A 146 14.61 -21.52 -5.79
N LEU A 147 14.65 -21.14 -7.07
CA LEU A 147 14.66 -19.73 -7.48
C LEU A 147 13.35 -19.02 -7.13
N GLY A 148 12.22 -19.69 -7.32
CA GLY A 148 10.91 -19.19 -6.89
C GLY A 148 10.85 -18.95 -5.38
N LEU A 149 11.33 -19.90 -4.57
CA LEU A 149 11.41 -19.75 -3.12
C LEU A 149 12.35 -18.62 -2.71
N VAL A 150 13.51 -18.45 -3.36
CA VAL A 150 14.43 -17.33 -3.10
C VAL A 150 13.75 -15.99 -3.36
N ILE A 151 13.01 -15.83 -4.45
CA ILE A 151 12.29 -14.59 -4.74
C ILE A 151 11.20 -14.34 -3.70
N LEU A 152 10.44 -15.36 -3.30
CA LEU A 152 9.43 -15.24 -2.26
C LEU A 152 10.04 -14.81 -0.92
N VAL A 153 11.20 -15.37 -0.54
CA VAL A 153 11.93 -14.97 0.67
C VAL A 153 12.40 -13.52 0.57
N ILE A 154 12.94 -13.09 -0.58
CA ILE A 154 13.31 -11.68 -0.81
C ILE A 154 12.07 -10.77 -0.71
N GLY A 155 10.96 -11.16 -1.32
CA GLY A 155 9.71 -10.42 -1.27
C GLY A 155 9.17 -10.28 0.16
N ALA A 156 9.14 -11.37 0.92
CA ALA A 156 8.74 -11.38 2.33
C ALA A 156 9.69 -10.54 3.20
N PHE A 157 11.00 -10.62 2.93
CA PHE A 157 12.01 -9.82 3.61
C PHE A 157 11.79 -8.32 3.36
N LEU A 158 11.55 -7.91 2.11
CA LEU A 158 11.28 -6.50 1.79
C LEU A 158 9.93 -6.04 2.33
N PHE A 159 8.91 -6.90 2.32
CA PHE A 159 7.59 -6.62 2.90
C PHE A 159 7.68 -6.30 4.40
N TYR A 160 8.61 -6.93 5.13
CA TYR A 160 8.87 -6.60 6.54
C TYR A 160 9.33 -5.15 6.75
N PHE A 161 10.17 -4.60 5.86
CA PHE A 161 10.66 -3.22 5.97
C PHE A 161 9.72 -2.18 5.36
N PHE A 162 8.84 -2.61 4.45
CA PHE A 162 7.97 -1.73 3.66
C PHE A 162 7.16 -0.72 4.52
N PRO A 163 6.52 -1.11 5.65
CA PRO A 163 5.80 -0.16 6.50
C PRO A 163 6.68 0.99 7.00
N SER A 164 7.90 0.71 7.45
CA SER A 164 8.82 1.73 7.94
C SER A 164 9.25 2.69 6.84
N VAL A 165 9.57 2.13 5.67
CA VAL A 165 9.97 2.88 4.48
C VAL A 165 8.85 3.84 4.05
N MET A 166 7.61 3.36 4.03
CA MET A 166 6.46 4.21 3.73
C MET A 166 6.24 5.28 4.80
N GLY A 167 6.56 5.02 6.07
CA GLY A 167 6.54 6.06 7.10
C GLY A 167 7.59 7.15 6.89
N GLU A 168 8.77 6.81 6.39
CA GLU A 168 9.78 7.79 5.96
C GLU A 168 9.34 8.58 4.72
N VAL A 169 8.61 7.94 3.79
CA VAL A 169 7.95 8.63 2.66
C VAL A 169 6.91 9.63 3.17
N ILE A 170 6.07 9.24 4.14
CA ILE A 170 5.06 10.13 4.74
C ILE A 170 5.73 11.37 5.35
N ARG A 171 6.91 11.22 5.95
CA ARG A 171 7.68 12.33 6.53
C ARG A 171 8.41 13.21 5.50
N SER A 172 8.36 12.84 4.22
CA SER A 172 9.08 13.55 3.18
C SER A 172 8.37 14.85 2.80
N GLU A 173 9.14 15.88 2.44
CA GLU A 173 8.58 17.20 2.09
C GLU A 173 8.57 17.48 0.59
N THR A 174 9.35 16.74 -0.20
CA THR A 174 9.53 16.98 -1.63
C THR A 174 9.36 15.70 -2.46
N PHE A 175 9.13 15.86 -3.76
CA PHE A 175 9.11 14.76 -4.73
C PHE A 175 10.37 13.90 -4.65
N ASN A 176 11.55 14.55 -4.65
CA ASN A 176 12.85 13.85 -4.67
C ASN A 176 13.09 13.08 -3.37
N ASP A 177 12.71 13.66 -2.23
CA ASP A 177 12.80 12.99 -0.94
C ASP A 177 11.88 11.75 -0.91
N GLY A 178 10.61 11.91 -1.26
CA GLY A 178 9.66 10.79 -1.35
C GLY A 178 10.14 9.66 -2.29
N PHE A 179 10.69 10.02 -3.45
CA PHE A 179 11.29 9.07 -4.40
C PHE A 179 12.48 8.31 -3.78
N LYS A 180 13.43 9.03 -3.15
CA LYS A 180 14.63 8.42 -2.57
C LYS A 180 14.33 7.55 -1.35
N LYS A 181 13.39 7.95 -0.51
CA LYS A 181 13.05 7.21 0.72
C LYS A 181 12.57 5.79 0.42
N VAL A 182 11.88 5.55 -0.70
CA VAL A 182 11.46 4.21 -1.13
C VAL A 182 12.65 3.23 -1.24
N PHE A 183 13.82 3.70 -1.66
CA PHE A 183 15.02 2.86 -1.80
C PHE A 183 15.71 2.51 -0.46
N LEU A 184 15.21 3.01 0.67
CA LEU A 184 15.62 2.50 1.99
C LEU A 184 15.32 0.99 2.13
N LEU A 185 14.41 0.44 1.32
CA LEU A 185 14.21 -1.00 1.16
C LEU A 185 15.50 -1.77 0.88
N PHE A 186 16.51 -1.14 0.29
CA PHE A 186 17.80 -1.77 -0.06
C PHE A 186 18.96 -1.29 0.80
N ASN A 187 18.69 -0.61 1.93
CA ASN A 187 19.72 -0.07 2.80
C ASN A 187 19.94 -0.98 4.03
N PRO A 188 21.07 -1.70 4.14
CA PRO A 188 21.31 -2.59 5.27
C PRO A 188 21.41 -1.87 6.62
N GLY A 189 21.89 -0.62 6.63
CA GLY A 189 21.89 0.23 7.82
C GLY A 189 20.46 0.54 8.28
N TYR A 190 19.54 0.75 7.34
CA TYR A 190 18.12 0.90 7.63
C TYR A 190 17.50 -0.40 8.17
N TRP A 191 17.82 -1.55 7.58
CA TRP A 191 17.30 -2.84 8.03
C TRP A 191 17.63 -3.14 9.49
N LYS A 192 18.89 -2.90 9.89
CA LYS A 192 19.34 -3.11 11.27
C LYS A 192 18.47 -2.39 12.29
N ARG A 193 17.99 -1.19 11.96
CA ARG A 193 17.15 -0.39 12.85
C ARG A 193 15.75 -0.96 13.02
N CYS A 194 15.23 -1.65 12.00
CA CYS A 194 13.93 -2.33 12.08
C CYS A 194 13.99 -3.69 12.81
N PHE A 195 15.18 -4.20 13.17
CA PHE A 195 15.32 -5.42 13.95
C PHE A 195 15.26 -5.15 15.46
N ASN A 196 14.14 -4.57 15.90
CA ASN A 196 13.82 -4.39 17.31
C ASN A 196 12.45 -5.02 17.64
N LYS A 197 12.23 -5.29 18.93
CA LYS A 197 11.08 -6.04 19.42
C LYS A 197 9.77 -5.28 19.16
N GLU A 198 9.77 -3.98 19.40
CA GLU A 198 8.62 -3.09 19.27
C GLU A 198 8.14 -3.04 17.82
N TYR A 199 9.08 -2.86 16.88
CA TYR A 199 8.84 -2.92 15.45
C TYR A 199 8.28 -4.29 15.03
N PHE A 200 8.94 -5.37 15.44
CA PHE A 200 8.51 -6.73 15.09
C PHE A 200 7.06 -7.00 15.52
N ILE A 201 6.69 -6.64 16.76
CA ILE A 201 5.33 -6.84 17.27
C ILE A 201 4.32 -6.01 16.46
N LEU A 202 4.64 -4.76 16.16
CA LEU A 202 3.78 -3.89 15.36
C LEU A 202 3.51 -4.51 13.98
N ILE A 203 4.56 -4.93 13.27
CA ILE A 203 4.46 -5.48 11.91
C ILE A 203 3.83 -6.87 11.88
N LEU A 204 4.09 -7.71 12.89
CA LEU A 204 3.46 -9.02 12.99
C LEU A 204 1.94 -8.89 13.12
N ILE A 205 1.47 -8.06 14.05
CA ILE A 205 0.04 -7.84 14.26
C ILE A 205 -0.58 -7.19 13.02
N TRP A 206 0.09 -6.19 12.43
CA TRP A 206 -0.36 -5.56 11.18
C TRP A 206 -0.50 -6.57 10.04
N SER A 207 0.47 -7.48 9.86
CA SER A 207 0.43 -8.51 8.83
C SER A 207 -0.73 -9.48 9.04
N LEU A 208 -1.00 -9.88 10.30
CA LEU A 208 -2.13 -10.75 10.63
C LEU A 208 -3.48 -10.05 10.36
N ILE A 209 -3.60 -8.77 10.70
CA ILE A 209 -4.80 -7.97 10.39
C ILE A 209 -4.99 -7.87 8.89
N LEU A 210 -3.95 -7.51 8.13
CA LEU A 210 -4.04 -7.43 6.67
C LEU A 210 -4.45 -8.76 6.07
N LEU A 211 -3.83 -9.86 6.48
CA LEU A 211 -4.17 -11.20 5.99
C LEU A 211 -5.66 -11.51 6.23
N GLY A 212 -6.14 -11.29 7.46
CA GLY A 212 -7.55 -11.52 7.81
C GLY A 212 -8.52 -10.63 7.03
N VAL A 213 -8.18 -9.35 6.85
CA VAL A 213 -9.00 -8.42 6.07
C VAL A 213 -8.99 -8.80 4.59
N PHE A 214 -7.86 -9.16 4.00
CA PHE A 214 -7.80 -9.60 2.59
C PHE A 214 -8.60 -10.89 2.37
N MET A 215 -8.51 -11.87 3.26
CA MET A 215 -9.32 -13.10 3.19
C MET A 215 -10.82 -12.81 3.20
N LEU A 216 -11.26 -11.73 3.87
CA LEU A 216 -12.65 -11.28 3.89
C LEU A 216 -13.01 -10.46 2.63
N LEU A 217 -12.16 -9.52 2.23
CA LEU A 217 -12.46 -8.59 1.14
C LEU A 217 -12.50 -9.26 -0.23
N ILE A 218 -11.65 -10.25 -0.49
CA ILE A 218 -11.61 -10.96 -1.79
C ILE A 218 -12.99 -11.55 -2.15
N PRO A 219 -13.61 -12.44 -1.34
CA PRO A 219 -14.92 -13.00 -1.70
C PRO A 219 -16.03 -11.93 -1.70
N MET A 220 -15.96 -10.92 -0.82
CA MET A 220 -16.94 -9.83 -0.82
C MET A 220 -16.86 -8.97 -2.08
N SER A 221 -15.67 -8.77 -2.64
CA SER A 221 -15.47 -7.97 -3.86
C SER A 221 -16.07 -8.61 -5.12
N MET A 222 -16.32 -9.92 -5.09
CA MET A 222 -17.00 -10.65 -6.16
C MET A 222 -18.52 -10.37 -6.19
N SER A 223 -19.07 -9.79 -5.12
CA SER A 223 -20.48 -9.41 -5.04
C SER A 223 -20.66 -7.92 -5.30
N ILE A 224 -21.35 -7.59 -6.39
CA ILE A 224 -21.74 -6.21 -6.74
C ILE A 224 -22.50 -5.52 -5.59
N ILE A 225 -23.32 -6.26 -4.85
CA ILE A 225 -24.12 -5.72 -3.74
C ILE A 225 -23.22 -5.31 -2.56
N LEU A 226 -22.16 -6.08 -2.29
CA LEU A 226 -21.23 -5.82 -1.18
C LEU A 226 -20.07 -4.90 -1.57
N LEU A 227 -19.91 -4.60 -2.86
CA LEU A 227 -18.82 -3.77 -3.37
C LEU A 227 -18.71 -2.40 -2.68
N PRO A 228 -19.80 -1.64 -2.40
CA PRO A 228 -19.69 -0.38 -1.67
C PRO A 228 -19.09 -0.54 -0.27
N LEU A 229 -19.44 -1.62 0.43
CA LEU A 229 -18.90 -1.92 1.77
C LEU A 229 -17.41 -2.26 1.68
N VAL A 230 -17.01 -3.06 0.69
CA VAL A 230 -15.60 -3.39 0.42
C VAL A 230 -14.76 -2.13 0.22
N LEU A 231 -15.28 -1.16 -0.54
CA LEU A 231 -14.57 0.09 -0.84
C LEU A 231 -14.39 0.95 0.41
N VAL A 232 -15.39 1.01 1.29
CA VAL A 232 -15.28 1.71 2.59
C VAL A 232 -14.26 1.03 3.50
N ILE A 233 -14.28 -0.31 3.59
CA ILE A 233 -13.31 -1.06 4.39
C ILE A 233 -11.90 -0.88 3.83
N ALA A 234 -11.72 -0.95 2.51
CA ALA A 234 -10.42 -0.73 1.87
C ALA A 234 -9.87 0.68 2.12
N TYR A 235 -10.74 1.69 2.11
CA TYR A 235 -10.36 3.06 2.44
C TYR A 235 -9.95 3.21 3.91
N LEU A 236 -10.72 2.66 4.85
CA LEU A 236 -10.35 2.64 6.27
C LEU A 236 -9.02 1.89 6.49
N LEU A 237 -8.82 0.78 5.79
CA LEU A 237 -7.57 0.01 5.84
C LEU A 237 -6.39 0.82 5.32
N SER A 238 -6.59 1.64 4.28
CA SER A 238 -5.57 2.55 3.76
C SER A 238 -5.15 3.60 4.80
N LEU A 239 -6.10 4.22 5.51
CA LEU A 239 -5.80 5.15 6.61
C LEU A 239 -5.10 4.45 7.78
N TYR A 240 -5.56 3.26 8.16
CA TYR A 240 -4.92 2.43 9.18
C TYR A 240 -3.47 2.10 8.82
N ASN A 241 -3.23 1.70 7.57
CA ASN A 241 -1.89 1.42 7.04
C ASN A 241 -0.99 2.65 7.18
N ALA A 242 -1.46 3.84 6.79
CA ALA A 242 -0.69 5.08 6.97
C ALA A 242 -0.30 5.33 8.44
N GLY A 243 -1.21 5.05 9.38
CA GLY A 243 -0.90 5.14 10.81
C GLY A 243 0.17 4.14 11.26
N VAL A 244 0.08 2.88 10.82
CA VAL A 244 1.11 1.87 11.08
C VAL A 244 2.45 2.26 10.45
N TYR A 245 2.45 2.82 9.24
CA TYR A 245 3.66 3.25 8.55
C TYR A 245 4.38 4.34 9.35
N VAL A 246 3.64 5.33 9.83
CA VAL A 246 4.16 6.38 10.71
C VAL A 246 4.81 5.77 11.96
N PHE A 247 4.11 4.88 12.66
CA PHE A 247 4.63 4.23 13.88
C PHE A 247 5.85 3.35 13.60
N ALA A 248 5.82 2.60 12.50
CA ALA A 248 6.92 1.74 12.05
C ALA A 248 8.19 2.55 11.76
N SER A 249 8.06 3.74 11.15
CA SER A 249 9.21 4.63 10.93
C SER A 249 9.81 5.13 12.25
N GLU A 250 9.00 5.35 13.29
CA GLU A 250 9.52 5.83 14.57
C GLU A 250 10.29 4.78 15.34
N TYR A 251 9.89 3.51 15.22
CA TYR A 251 10.65 2.41 15.79
C TYR A 251 11.93 2.11 15.02
N ALA A 252 12.07 2.60 13.79
CA ALA A 252 13.29 2.45 12.98
C ALA A 252 14.23 3.67 13.09
N LYS A 253 13.97 4.59 14.03
CA LYS A 253 14.82 5.77 14.30
C LYS A 253 15.75 5.51 15.47
N GLU A 254 16.85 4.81 15.20
CA GLU A 254 18.11 4.86 15.96
C GLU A 254 19.28 4.77 14.96
#